data_AF-A0A5C7WG18-F1
#
_entry.id   AF-A0A5C7WG18-F1
#
_cell.length_a   1.000
_cell.length_b   1.000
_cell.length_c   1.000
_cell.angle_alpha   90.00
_cell.angle_beta   90.00
_cell.angle_gamma   90.00
#
_symmetry.space_group_name_H-M   'P 1'
#
loop_
_entity.id
_entity.type
_entity.pdbx_description
1 polymer ?
#
loop_
_entity_poly.entity_id
_entity_poly.type
_entity_poly.pdbx_seq_one_letter_code
_entity_poly.pdbx_strand_id
1 'polypeptide(L)'
;MLSLLFTIYLKMLVLYSPFFVLSCFIGLTPGYSTRERKRLAWKVALGTLIASVLLYLFGKTIFEIFGITADAFRIGAGSVLFISALGMAQGKSAVQADNVNQDVTIVPLTIPLTVGPGTIGALLVMGISQPEWDDKLIAI
;
A
#
# COMPACT_ATOMS: atom_id res chain seq x y z
N MET A 1 0.26 -0.82 26.50
CA MET A 1 -0.81 -0.68 25.49
C MET A 1 -0.66 0.59 24.65
N LEU A 2 -0.62 1.79 25.25
CA LEU A 2 -0.50 3.05 24.51
C LEU A 2 0.76 3.16 23.64
N SER A 3 1.92 2.72 24.13
CA SER A 3 3.19 2.71 23.37
C SER A 3 3.15 1.83 22.12
N LEU A 4 2.46 0.69 22.19
CA LEU A 4 2.27 -0.24 21.08
C LEU A 4 1.36 0.36 20.01
N LEU A 5 0.22 0.93 20.41
CA LEU A 5 -0.68 1.65 19.49
C LEU A 5 0.03 2.80 18.79
N PHE A 6 0.82 3.59 19.55
CA PHE A 6 1.58 4.71 19.00
C PHE A 6 2.64 4.25 18.00
N THR A 7 3.34 3.15 18.28
CA THR A 7 4.36 2.59 17.38
C THR A 7 3.74 2.03 16.09
N ILE A 8 2.62 1.31 16.19
CA ILE A 8 1.91 0.79 15.02
C ILE A 8 1.36 1.94 14.18
N TYR A 9 0.80 2.96 14.83
CA TYR A 9 0.33 4.17 14.15
C TYR A 9 1.46 4.84 13.37
N LEU A 10 2.62 5.10 13.99
CA LEU A 10 3.76 5.71 13.31
C LEU A 10 4.28 4.84 12.16
N LYS A 11 4.35 3.52 12.34
CA LYS A 11 4.72 2.59 11.26
C LYS A 11 3.77 2.72 10.07
N MET A 12 2.46 2.65 10.30
CA MET A 12 1.45 2.76 9.25
C MET A 12 1.44 4.15 8.60
N LEU A 13 1.64 5.21 9.38
CA LEU A 13 1.73 6.58 8.88
C LEU A 13 2.87 6.73 7.87
N VAL A 14 4.05 6.19 8.18
CA VAL A 14 5.20 6.18 7.26
C VAL A 14 4.91 5.28 6.05
N LEU A 15 4.35 4.10 6.29
CA LEU A 15 4.08 3.10 5.26
C LEU A 15 3.14 3.61 4.17
N TYR A 16 2.01 4.22 4.56
CA TYR A 16 1.02 4.77 3.63
C TYR A 16 1.43 6.12 3.03
N SER A 17 2.49 6.78 3.56
CA SER A 17 3.03 8.04 3.04
C SER A 17 1.95 9.06 2.65
N PRO A 18 1.05 9.43 3.58
CA PRO A 18 -0.18 10.17 3.26
C PRO A 18 0.08 11.52 2.60
N PHE A 19 1.19 12.18 2.93
CA PHE A 19 1.58 13.46 2.34
C PHE A 19 1.97 13.33 0.86
N PHE A 20 2.63 12.22 0.49
CA PHE A 20 2.98 11.93 -0.89
C PHE A 20 1.73 11.62 -1.72
N VAL A 21 0.87 10.74 -1.19
CA VAL A 21 -0.42 10.39 -1.82
C VAL A 21 -1.29 11.63 -2.00
N LEU A 22 -1.38 12.50 -0.98
CA LEU A 22 -2.15 13.74 -1.05
C LEU A 22 -1.59 14.68 -2.13
N SER A 23 -0.27 14.82 -2.23
CA SER A 23 0.37 15.65 -3.26
C SER A 23 0.07 15.14 -4.67
N CYS A 24 0.16 13.82 -4.89
CA CYS A 24 -0.24 13.19 -6.15
C CYS A 24 -1.74 13.34 -6.43
N PHE A 25 -2.60 13.20 -5.42
CA PHE A 25 -4.05 13.37 -5.56
C PHE A 25 -4.40 14.79 -6.02
N ILE A 26 -3.77 15.81 -5.46
CA ILE A 26 -3.97 17.21 -5.90
C ILE A 26 -3.50 17.38 -7.35
N GLY A 27 -2.34 16.81 -7.71
CA GLY A 27 -1.79 16.88 -9.07
C GLY A 27 -2.60 16.12 -10.14
N LEU A 28 -3.32 15.07 -9.75
CA LEU A 28 -4.10 14.22 -10.67
C LEU A 28 -5.59 14.60 -10.78
N THR A 29 -6.08 15.48 -9.91
CA THR A 29 -7.48 15.95 -9.92
C THR A 29 -7.72 17.40 -10.41
N PRO A 30 -6.87 18.05 -11.23
CA PRO A 30 -7.26 19.27 -11.94
C PRO A 30 -8.52 19.04 -12.79
N GLY A 31 -9.49 19.95 -12.74
CA GLY A 31 -10.74 19.86 -13.53
C GLY A 31 -11.87 19.03 -12.91
N TYR A 32 -11.62 18.32 -11.80
CA TYR A 32 -12.67 17.55 -11.11
C TYR A 32 -13.54 18.47 -10.23
N SER A 33 -14.84 18.25 -10.23
CA SER A 33 -15.76 18.88 -9.28
C SER A 33 -15.55 18.37 -7.85
N THR A 34 -16.03 19.12 -6.84
CA THR A 34 -15.96 18.70 -5.43
C THR A 34 -16.60 17.33 -5.18
N ARG A 35 -17.69 17.02 -5.90
CA ARG A 35 -18.38 15.72 -5.79
C ARG A 35 -17.54 14.58 -6.36
N GLU A 36 -16.90 14.79 -7.50
CA GLU A 36 -16.03 13.80 -8.13
C GLU A 36 -14.77 13.55 -7.31
N ARG A 37 -14.14 14.61 -6.78
CA ARG A 37 -12.99 14.49 -5.86
C ARG A 37 -13.35 13.68 -4.62
N LYS A 38 -14.50 13.95 -4.00
CA LYS A 38 -14.95 13.19 -2.81
C LYS A 38 -15.21 11.72 -3.16
N ARG A 39 -15.84 11.44 -4.30
CA ARG A 39 -16.09 10.07 -4.77
C ARG A 39 -14.78 9.31 -5.04
N LEU A 40 -13.82 9.98 -5.66
CA LEU A 40 -12.49 9.43 -5.92
C LEU A 40 -11.75 9.13 -4.61
N ALA A 41 -11.73 10.07 -3.66
CA ALA A 41 -11.10 9.87 -2.35
C ALA A 41 -11.68 8.65 -1.61
N TRP A 42 -13.01 8.48 -1.62
CA TRP A 42 -13.66 7.30 -1.03
C TRP A 42 -13.29 6.01 -1.75
N LYS A 43 -13.24 6.01 -3.09
CA LYS A 43 -12.80 4.84 -3.87
C LYS A 43 -11.36 4.44 -3.51
N VAL A 44 -10.46 5.41 -3.44
CA VAL A 44 -9.04 5.17 -3.09
C VAL A 44 -8.91 4.67 -1.66
N ALA A 45 -9.62 5.28 -0.70
CA ALA A 45 -9.62 4.85 0.69
C ALA A 45 -10.14 3.42 0.84
N LEU A 46 -11.27 3.10 0.20
CA LEU A 46 -11.86 1.76 0.25
C LEU A 46 -10.97 0.72 -0.44
N GLY A 47 -10.42 1.05 -1.61
CA GLY A 47 -9.50 0.17 -2.32
C GLY A 47 -8.23 -0.10 -1.51
N THR A 48 -7.69 0.92 -0.85
CA THR A 48 -6.52 0.80 0.04
C THR A 48 -6.84 -0.10 1.22
N LEU A 49 -7.99 0.13 1.88
CA LEU A 49 -8.43 -0.68 3.01
C LEU A 49 -8.59 -2.16 2.63
N ILE A 50 -9.30 -2.44 1.54
CA ILE A 50 -9.55 -3.81 1.06
C ILE A 50 -8.22 -4.48 0.71
N ALA A 51 -7.37 -3.83 -0.08
CA ALA A 51 -6.07 -4.38 -0.44
C ALA A 51 -5.21 -4.66 0.80
N SER A 52 -5.19 -3.74 1.77
CA SER A 52 -4.41 -3.91 2.98
C SER A 52 -4.87 -5.08 3.84
N VAL A 53 -6.20 -5.20 4.04
CA VAL A 53 -6.81 -6.31 4.77
C VAL A 53 -6.51 -7.64 4.09
N LEU A 54 -6.67 -7.72 2.76
CA LEU A 54 -6.37 -8.95 2.01
C LEU A 54 -4.90 -9.35 2.15
N LEU A 55 -3.96 -8.41 1.97
CA LEU A 55 -2.53 -8.71 2.09
C LEU A 55 -2.16 -9.16 3.50
N TYR A 56 -2.72 -8.52 4.53
CA TYR A 56 -2.48 -8.91 5.92
C TYR A 56 -3.05 -10.29 6.25
N LEU A 57 -4.29 -10.59 5.84
CA LEU A 57 -4.93 -11.87 6.09
C LEU A 57 -4.21 -13.01 5.37
N PHE A 58 -3.95 -12.85 4.07
CA PHE A 58 -3.42 -13.90 3.20
C PHE A 58 -1.89 -14.00 3.18
N GLY A 59 -1.15 -13.16 3.93
CA GLY A 59 0.31 -13.16 3.92
C GLY A 59 0.95 -14.52 4.21
N LYS A 60 0.45 -15.25 5.21
CA LYS A 60 0.91 -16.61 5.53
C LYS A 60 0.66 -17.59 4.37
N THR A 61 -0.57 -17.62 3.86
CA THR A 61 -0.99 -18.52 2.78
C THR A 61 -0.18 -18.30 1.51
N ILE A 62 0.10 -17.04 1.15
CA ILE A 62 0.93 -16.70 -0.01
C ILE A 62 2.32 -17.35 0.15
N PHE A 63 2.95 -17.21 1.31
CA PHE A 63 4.31 -17.71 1.52
C PHE A 63 4.38 -19.24 1.54
N GLU A 64 3.37 -19.90 2.14
CA GLU A 64 3.26 -21.36 2.15
C GLU A 64 3.10 -21.93 0.73
N ILE A 65 2.30 -21.29 -0.13
CA ILE A 65 2.10 -21.72 -1.53
C ILE A 65 3.40 -21.59 -2.34
N PHE A 66 4.11 -20.47 -2.17
CA PHE A 66 5.34 -20.19 -2.94
C PHE A 66 6.60 -20.81 -2.34
N GLY A 67 6.54 -21.38 -1.12
CA GLY A 67 7.71 -21.94 -0.43
C GLY A 67 8.80 -20.91 -0.11
N ILE A 68 8.43 -19.63 0.03
CA ILE A 68 9.37 -18.54 0.31
C ILE A 68 9.42 -18.24 1.80
N THR A 69 10.59 -17.84 2.31
CA THR A 69 10.73 -17.42 3.70
C THR A 69 10.38 -15.94 3.88
N ALA A 70 9.89 -15.56 5.06
CA ALA A 70 9.65 -14.17 5.45
C ALA A 70 10.87 -13.28 5.17
N ASP A 71 12.07 -13.79 5.46
CA ASP A 71 13.32 -13.05 5.29
C ASP A 71 13.72 -12.90 3.82
N ALA A 72 13.57 -13.93 2.99
CA ALA A 72 13.82 -13.83 1.55
C ALA A 72 12.89 -12.78 0.91
N PHE A 73 11.62 -12.76 1.31
CA PHE A 73 10.67 -11.77 0.81
C PHE A 73 10.97 -10.36 1.30
N ARG A 74 11.38 -10.17 2.56
CA ARG A 74 11.81 -8.86 3.08
C ARG A 74 12.94 -8.26 2.25
N ILE A 75 13.91 -9.09 1.87
CA ILE A 75 15.01 -8.68 0.99
C ILE A 75 14.45 -8.25 -0.38
N GLY A 76 13.63 -9.09 -1.02
CA GLY A 76 13.05 -8.79 -2.33
C GLY A 76 12.17 -7.53 -2.35
N ALA A 77 11.22 -7.42 -1.40
CA ALA A 77 10.36 -6.25 -1.28
C ALA A 77 11.16 -4.97 -0.97
N GLY A 78 12.20 -5.08 -0.13
CA GLY A 78 13.13 -3.97 0.13
C GLY A 78 13.90 -3.54 -1.12
N SER A 79 14.37 -4.48 -1.95
CA SER A 79 15.03 -4.18 -3.22
C SER A 79 14.09 -3.46 -4.20
N VAL A 80 12.84 -3.90 -4.33
CA VAL A 80 11.85 -3.25 -5.20
C VAL A 80 11.54 -1.83 -4.72
N LEU A 81 11.36 -1.64 -3.40
CA LEU A 81 11.19 -0.32 -2.80
C LEU A 81 12.37 0.59 -3.11
N PHE A 82 13.60 0.09 -2.92
CA PHE A 82 14.83 0.84 -3.17
C PHE A 82 14.94 1.29 -4.63
N ILE A 83 14.70 0.37 -5.58
CA ILE A 83 14.74 0.68 -7.02
C ILE A 83 13.65 1.70 -7.38
N SER A 84 12.46 1.58 -6.80
CA SER A 84 11.35 2.52 -7.02
C SER A 84 11.72 3.92 -6.52
N ALA A 85 12.27 4.02 -5.31
CA ALA A 85 12.72 5.28 -4.72
C ALA A 85 13.86 5.92 -5.54
N LEU A 86 14.81 5.11 -6.02
CA LEU A 86 15.89 5.58 -6.89
C LEU A 86 15.35 6.12 -8.22
N GLY A 87 14.36 5.45 -8.81
CA GLY A 87 13.67 5.92 -10.01
C GLY A 87 13.02 7.30 -9.80
N MET A 88 12.34 7.48 -8.67
CA MET A 88 11.74 8.77 -8.32
C MET A 88 12.79 9.87 -8.09
N ALA A 89 13.90 9.56 -7.43
CA ALA A 89 15.01 10.50 -7.23
C ALA A 89 15.67 10.93 -8.55
N GLN A 90 15.63 10.07 -9.57
CA GLN A 90 16.09 10.36 -10.93
C GLN A 90 15.05 11.14 -11.76
N GLY A 91 13.92 11.53 -11.17
CA GLY A 91 12.86 12.27 -11.86
C GLY A 91 11.95 11.40 -12.74
N LYS A 92 12.03 10.06 -12.64
CA LYS A 92 11.04 9.18 -13.29
C LYS A 92 9.72 9.32 -12.53
N SER A 93 8.62 9.57 -13.26
CA SER A 93 7.30 9.62 -12.64
C SER A 93 6.98 8.30 -11.95
N ALA A 94 6.46 8.39 -10.73
CA ALA A 94 5.95 7.24 -9.98
C ALA A 94 4.75 6.54 -10.69
N VAL A 95 4.20 7.21 -11.70
CA VAL A 95 3.07 6.75 -12.52
C VAL A 95 3.57 6.53 -13.94
N GLN A 96 3.60 5.27 -14.39
CA GLN A 96 3.70 4.95 -15.81
C GLN A 96 2.33 5.19 -16.44
N ALA A 97 2.26 6.19 -17.33
CA ALA A 97 1.04 6.61 -18.02
C ALA A 97 0.49 5.56 -19.00
N ASP A 98 1.18 4.44 -19.22
CA ASP A 98 0.80 3.42 -20.22
C ASP A 98 -0.41 2.57 -19.81
N ASN A 99 -0.89 2.65 -18.56
CA ASN A 99 -2.07 1.90 -18.08
C ASN A 99 -3.38 2.70 -18.09
N VAL A 100 -3.44 3.82 -18.81
CA VAL A 100 -4.61 4.75 -18.82
C VAL A 100 -5.81 4.24 -19.65
N ASN A 101 -5.74 3.04 -20.23
CA ASN A 101 -6.81 2.49 -21.07
C ASN A 101 -7.80 1.54 -20.36
N GLN A 102 -7.72 1.35 -19.04
CA GLN A 102 -8.68 0.52 -18.29
C GLN A 102 -9.21 1.27 -17.06
N ASP A 103 -10.53 1.50 -17.02
CA ASP A 103 -11.32 2.09 -15.92
C ASP A 103 -10.55 3.00 -14.93
N VAL A 104 -10.29 4.20 -15.43
CA VAL A 104 -9.47 5.28 -14.84
C VAL A 104 -10.17 5.95 -13.64
N THR A 105 -10.39 5.23 -12.54
CA THR A 105 -10.76 5.88 -11.27
C THR A 105 -10.01 5.34 -10.04
N ILE A 106 -9.23 4.27 -10.18
CA ILE A 106 -8.57 3.60 -9.05
C ILE A 106 -7.05 3.54 -9.24
N VAL A 107 -6.59 3.43 -10.48
CA VAL A 107 -5.17 3.44 -10.87
C VAL A 107 -4.74 4.88 -11.18
N PRO A 108 -3.59 5.37 -10.70
CA PRO A 108 -2.59 4.71 -9.86
C PRO A 108 -2.81 4.92 -8.35
N LEU A 109 -3.77 5.77 -7.95
CA LEU A 109 -3.88 6.30 -6.58
C LEU A 109 -4.00 5.19 -5.52
N THR A 110 -4.64 4.07 -5.83
CA THR A 110 -4.81 2.95 -4.88
C THR A 110 -3.62 2.00 -4.92
N ILE A 111 -3.41 1.35 -6.06
CA ILE A 111 -2.23 0.53 -6.36
C ILE A 111 -1.63 1.10 -7.65
N PRO A 112 -0.33 1.44 -7.71
CA PRO A 112 0.70 1.21 -6.69
C PRO A 112 0.96 2.39 -5.73
N LEU A 113 0.20 3.50 -5.79
CA LEU A 113 0.63 4.76 -5.16
C LEU A 113 0.41 4.79 -3.64
N THR A 114 -0.72 4.26 -3.14
CA THR A 114 -1.00 4.16 -1.70
C THR A 114 -0.59 2.81 -1.12
N VAL A 115 -0.94 1.72 -1.80
CA VAL A 115 -0.50 0.35 -1.49
C VAL A 115 0.65 -0.01 -2.41
N GLY A 116 1.80 0.62 -2.16
CA GLY A 116 3.02 0.44 -2.94
C GLY A 116 3.84 -0.78 -2.51
N PRO A 117 4.98 -1.04 -3.18
CA PRO A 117 5.82 -2.21 -2.91
C PRO A 117 6.28 -2.28 -1.44
N GLY A 118 6.52 -1.14 -0.80
CA GLY A 118 6.83 -1.07 0.63
C GLY A 118 5.67 -1.50 1.52
N THR A 119 4.48 -0.97 1.25
CA THR A 119 3.25 -1.26 1.98
C THR A 119 2.86 -2.73 1.85
N ILE A 120 2.91 -3.26 0.62
CA ILE A 120 2.68 -4.68 0.32
C ILE A 120 3.65 -5.55 1.09
N GLY A 121 4.94 -5.19 1.02
CA GLY A 121 6.03 -5.85 1.76
C GLY A 121 5.73 -5.98 3.25
N ALA A 122 5.43 -4.86 3.88
CA ALA A 122 5.21 -4.79 5.32
C ALA A 122 3.94 -5.53 5.76
N LEU A 123 2.82 -5.40 5.03
CA LEU A 123 1.56 -6.04 5.39
C LEU A 123 1.63 -7.56 5.32
N LEU A 124 2.26 -8.10 4.27
CA LEU A 124 2.48 -9.54 4.14
C LEU A 124 3.34 -10.07 5.29
N VAL A 125 4.44 -9.38 5.60
CA VAL A 125 5.33 -9.74 6.72
C VAL A 125 4.60 -9.65 8.07
N MET A 126 3.79 -8.61 8.30
CA MET A 126 2.98 -8.49 9.52
C MET A 126 1.97 -9.62 9.64
N GLY A 127 1.34 -10.02 8.52
CA GLY A 127 0.38 -11.13 8.47
C GLY A 127 0.98 -12.51 8.72
N ILE A 128 2.30 -12.66 8.57
CA ILE A 128 3.03 -13.90 8.91
C ILE A 128 3.39 -13.92 10.40
N SER A 129 3.77 -12.79 10.97
CA SER A 129 4.17 -12.67 12.38
C SER A 129 3.02 -12.94 13.37
N GLN A 130 1.77 -12.92 12.91
CA GLN A 130 0.60 -13.30 13.70
C GLN A 130 -0.09 -14.52 13.06
N PRO A 131 0.26 -15.76 13.47
CA PRO A 131 -0.20 -16.96 12.80
C PRO A 131 -1.64 -17.38 13.12
N GLU A 132 -2.20 -16.92 14.25
CA GLU A 132 -3.57 -17.24 14.67
C GLU A 132 -4.60 -16.31 14.02
N TRP A 133 -5.72 -16.87 13.57
CA TRP A 133 -6.79 -16.11 12.91
C TRP A 133 -7.50 -15.15 13.86
N ASP A 134 -7.61 -15.51 15.15
CA ASP A 134 -8.27 -14.67 16.15
C ASP A 134 -7.47 -13.38 16.40
N ASP A 135 -6.14 -13.49 16.50
CA ASP A 135 -5.25 -12.32 16.63
C ASP A 135 -5.31 -11.41 15.40
N LYS A 136 -5.38 -12.00 14.20
CA LYS A 136 -5.54 -11.23 12.95
C LYS A 136 -6.85 -10.46 12.90
N LEU A 137 -7.95 -11.05 13.38
CA LEU A 137 -9.26 -10.42 13.38
C LEU A 137 -9.36 -9.31 14.43
N ILE A 138 -8.67 -9.46 15.56
CA ILE A 138 -8.58 -8.40 16.59
C ILE A 138 -7.73 -7.21 16.11
N ALA A 139 -6.78 -7.45 15.20
CA ALA A 139 -5.89 -6.43 14.66
C ALA A 139 -6.49 -5.59 13.52
N ILE A 140 -7.61 -6.01 12.92
CA ILE A 140 -8.35 -5.29 11.85
C ILE A 140 -9.38 -4.35 12.46
#